data_AF-C5T4Z8-F1
#
_entry.id   AF-C5T4Z8-F1
#
_cell.length_a   1.000
_cell.length_b   1.000
_cell.length_c   1.000
_cell.angle_alpha   90.00
_cell.angle_beta   90.00
_cell.angle_gamma   90.00
#
_symmetry.space_group_name_H-M   'P 1'
#
loop_
_entity.id
_entity.type
_entity.pdbx_description
1 polymer ?
#
loop_
_entity_poly.entity_id
_entity_poly.type
_entity_poly.pdbx_seq_one_letter_code
_entity_poly.pdbx_strand_id
1 'polypeptide(L)'
;MHESLDRLERLASAWPRVCIGSSGKFASIGTAAWWGQMARAMRVVCDDDGRPMCKLHGLRMLDPAIFTALPFASADSTNIGRNVGIDQAWRGTYTPPTKEARAQVMRARIESQNAPARWSFAIPDEAPAIQGSLL
;
A
#
# COMPACT_ATOMS: atom_id res chain seq x y z
N MET A 1 -8.70 2.69 -9.84
CA MET A 1 -8.79 1.29 -10.35
C MET A 1 -10.12 0.94 -11.01
N HIS A 2 -11.08 1.87 -11.14
CA HIS A 2 -12.29 1.64 -11.94
C HIS A 2 -12.06 1.87 -13.45
N GLU A 3 -10.96 2.52 -13.81
CA GLU A 3 -10.54 2.73 -15.19
C GLU A 3 -10.00 1.45 -15.84
N SER A 4 -9.94 1.44 -17.18
CA SER A 4 -9.52 0.27 -17.95
C SER A 4 -8.05 -0.08 -17.77
N LEU A 5 -7.73 -1.36 -17.95
CA LEU A 5 -6.35 -1.84 -17.95
C LEU A 5 -5.56 -1.34 -19.16
N ASP A 6 -6.21 -1.17 -20.32
CA ASP A 6 -5.57 -0.59 -21.51
C ASP A 6 -5.09 0.85 -21.26
N ARG A 7 -5.85 1.62 -20.45
CA ARG A 7 -5.39 2.95 -20.05
C ARG A 7 -4.17 2.85 -19.15
N LEU A 8 -4.16 1.91 -18.20
CA LEU A 8 -3.01 1.67 -17.34
C LEU A 8 -1.76 1.31 -18.17
N GLU A 9 -1.89 0.41 -19.14
CA GLU A 9 -0.79 0.01 -20.04
C GLU A 9 -0.23 1.20 -20.83
N ARG A 10 -1.10 2.01 -21.43
CA ARG A 10 -0.69 3.23 -22.15
C ARG A 10 0.02 4.23 -21.23
N LEU A 11 -0.44 4.37 -19.99
CA LEU A 11 0.22 5.24 -19.01
C LEU A 11 1.58 4.67 -18.58
N ALA A 12 1.67 3.37 -18.34
CA ALA A 12 2.90 2.74 -17.88
C ALA A 12 3.99 2.73 -18.96
N SER A 13 3.61 2.62 -20.23
CA SER A 13 4.53 2.66 -21.38
C SER A 13 5.00 4.06 -21.75
N ALA A 14 4.20 5.11 -21.48
CA ALA A 14 4.54 6.47 -21.90
C ALA A 14 5.10 7.37 -20.78
N TRP A 15 4.99 6.99 -19.50
CA TRP A 15 5.52 7.77 -18.38
C TRP A 15 6.45 6.97 -17.47
N PRO A 16 7.50 7.60 -16.92
CA PRO A 16 8.47 6.93 -16.05
C PRO A 16 7.89 6.55 -14.69
N ARG A 17 6.73 7.09 -14.32
CA ARG A 17 6.02 6.79 -13.08
C ARG A 17 4.52 6.87 -13.28
N VAL A 18 3.80 5.90 -12.70
CA VAL A 18 2.33 5.86 -12.68
C VAL A 18 1.82 5.66 -11.27
N CYS A 19 0.76 6.39 -10.91
CA CYS A 19 0.07 6.22 -9.64
C CYS A 19 -1.09 5.23 -9.79
N ILE A 20 -1.21 4.29 -8.85
CA ILE A 20 -2.30 3.32 -8.79
C ILE A 20 -3.11 3.59 -7.53
N GLY A 21 -4.42 3.80 -7.68
CA GLY A 21 -5.31 4.09 -6.56
C GLY A 21 -6.62 3.33 -6.59
N SER A 22 -7.11 2.99 -5.41
CA SER A 22 -8.38 2.30 -5.17
C SER A 22 -9.59 3.22 -5.43
N SER A 23 -10.65 2.68 -6.03
CA SER A 23 -11.84 3.47 -6.42
C SER A 23 -12.98 2.56 -6.91
N GLY A 24 -14.23 3.04 -6.89
CA GLY A 24 -15.39 2.31 -7.42
C GLY A 24 -15.58 0.97 -6.70
N LYS A 25 -15.84 -0.11 -7.45
CA LYS A 25 -15.95 -1.47 -6.89
C LYS A 25 -14.69 -2.00 -6.19
N PHE A 26 -13.57 -1.31 -6.34
CA PHE A 26 -12.28 -1.64 -5.72
C PHE A 26 -11.82 -0.51 -4.79
N ALA A 27 -12.75 0.18 -4.10
CA ALA A 27 -12.39 1.26 -3.18
C ALA A 27 -11.74 0.74 -1.89
N SER A 28 -12.17 -0.43 -1.40
CA SER A 28 -11.68 -1.04 -0.16
C SER A 28 -10.39 -1.83 -0.39
N ILE A 29 -9.26 -1.22 -0.01
CA ILE A 29 -7.92 -1.82 -0.07
C ILE A 29 -7.89 -3.10 0.78
N GLY A 30 -7.17 -4.12 0.32
CA GLY A 30 -6.95 -5.38 1.05
C GLY A 30 -8.07 -6.42 0.91
N THR A 31 -9.21 -6.06 0.33
CA THR A 31 -10.29 -7.01 0.04
C THR A 31 -9.91 -7.96 -1.11
N ALA A 32 -10.49 -9.16 -1.15
CA ALA A 32 -10.24 -10.13 -2.23
C ALA A 32 -10.52 -9.54 -3.63
N ALA A 33 -11.60 -8.76 -3.79
CA ALA A 33 -11.91 -8.08 -5.04
C ALA A 33 -10.83 -7.06 -5.44
N TRP A 34 -10.31 -6.31 -4.47
CA TRP A 34 -9.22 -5.35 -4.69
C TRP A 34 -7.92 -6.05 -5.07
N TRP A 35 -7.55 -7.11 -4.34
CA TRP A 35 -6.36 -7.92 -4.62
C TRP A 35 -6.41 -8.56 -6.00
N GLY A 36 -7.57 -9.11 -6.39
CA GLY A 36 -7.77 -9.66 -7.74
C GLY A 36 -7.59 -8.60 -8.83
N GLN A 37 -8.12 -7.38 -8.64
CA GLN A 37 -7.89 -6.31 -9.60
C GLN A 37 -6.45 -5.81 -9.59
N MET A 38 -5.78 -5.81 -8.44
CA MET A 38 -4.37 -5.42 -8.36
C MET A 38 -3.48 -6.43 -9.09
N ALA A 39 -3.75 -7.73 -8.95
CA ALA A 39 -3.06 -8.77 -9.70
C ALA A 39 -3.24 -8.59 -11.22
N ARG A 40 -4.46 -8.28 -11.67
CA ARG A 40 -4.72 -7.96 -13.09
C ARG A 40 -3.94 -6.73 -13.54
N ALA A 41 -3.86 -5.69 -12.71
CA ALA A 41 -3.06 -4.50 -13.01
C ALA A 41 -1.56 -4.84 -13.07
N MET A 42 -1.04 -5.63 -12.13
CA MET A 42 0.37 -6.03 -12.10
C MET A 42 0.73 -6.91 -13.30
N ARG A 43 -0.17 -7.80 -13.77
CA ARG A 43 0.03 -8.56 -15.02
C ARG A 43 0.17 -7.69 -16.27
N VAL A 44 -0.36 -6.47 -16.25
CA VAL A 44 -0.28 -5.53 -17.36
C VAL A 44 1.01 -4.69 -17.30
N VAL A 45 1.45 -4.31 -16.10
CA VAL A 45 2.57 -3.38 -15.93
C VAL A 45 3.89 -4.06 -15.56
N CYS A 46 3.89 -5.36 -15.27
CA CYS A 46 5.10 -6.13 -14.95
C CYS A 46 5.42 -7.13 -16.06
N ASP A 47 6.72 -7.38 -16.26
CA ASP A 47 7.22 -8.45 -17.14
C ASP A 47 7.01 -9.85 -16.53
N ASP A 48 7.44 -10.89 -17.25
CA ASP A 48 7.32 -12.29 -16.82
C ASP A 48 8.19 -12.64 -15.59
N ASP A 49 9.18 -11.79 -15.27
CA ASP A 49 9.99 -11.88 -14.05
C ASP A 49 9.40 -11.03 -12.90
N GLY A 50 8.27 -10.38 -13.11
CA GLY A 50 7.58 -9.54 -12.14
C GLY A 50 8.17 -8.14 -11.97
N ARG A 51 9.07 -7.69 -12.87
CA ARG A 51 9.63 -6.33 -12.81
C ARG A 51 8.65 -5.34 -13.42
N PRO A 52 8.32 -4.24 -12.72
CA PRO A 52 7.45 -3.22 -13.28
C PRO A 52 8.17 -2.45 -14.39
N MET A 53 7.45 -2.15 -15.48
CA MET A 53 7.98 -1.44 -16.64
C MET A 53 8.24 0.06 -16.36
N CYS A 54 7.63 0.61 -15.32
CA CYS A 54 7.87 1.96 -14.83
C CYS A 54 7.75 2.03 -13.30
N LYS A 55 8.10 3.17 -12.68
CA LYS A 55 7.97 3.32 -11.23
C LYS A 55 6.49 3.36 -10.84
N LEU A 56 6.07 2.49 -9.94
CA LEU A 56 4.70 2.48 -9.44
C LEU A 56 4.58 3.26 -8.13
N HIS A 57 3.56 4.10 -8.01
CA HIS A 57 3.21 4.78 -6.77
C HIS A 57 1.84 4.33 -6.25
N GLY A 58 1.79 3.75 -5.05
CA GLY A 58 0.55 3.26 -4.45
C GLY A 58 -0.20 4.34 -3.66
N LEU A 59 -1.39 4.73 -4.12
CA LEU A 59 -2.21 5.75 -3.45
C LEU A 59 -2.97 5.18 -2.25
N ARG A 60 -2.68 5.69 -1.05
CA ARG A 60 -3.19 5.22 0.26
C ARG A 60 -2.76 3.80 0.61
N MET A 61 -1.62 3.35 0.12
CA MET A 61 -1.15 1.96 0.22
C MET A 61 0.07 1.78 1.13
N LEU A 62 0.41 2.76 1.98
CA LEU A 62 1.56 2.67 2.91
C LEU A 62 1.30 1.75 4.14
N ASP A 63 0.33 0.85 4.06
CA ASP A 63 0.16 -0.25 5.02
C ASP A 63 1.15 -1.37 4.68
N PRO A 64 2.01 -1.82 5.61
CA PRO A 64 2.95 -2.88 5.32
C PRO A 64 2.33 -4.22 4.89
N ALA A 65 1.09 -4.52 5.26
CA ALA A 65 0.37 -5.69 4.73
C ALA A 65 0.05 -5.56 3.22
N ILE A 66 0.14 -4.34 2.68
CA ILE A 66 -0.17 -4.02 1.29
C ILE A 66 1.11 -3.78 0.48
N PHE A 67 1.95 -2.82 0.86
CA PHE A 67 3.09 -2.42 0.01
C PHE A 67 4.22 -3.43 -0.01
N THR A 68 4.32 -4.33 0.97
CA THR A 68 5.35 -5.40 0.95
C THR A 68 4.99 -6.56 0.02
N ALA A 69 3.77 -6.60 -0.52
CA ALA A 69 3.33 -7.59 -1.50
C ALA A 69 3.42 -7.09 -2.96
N LEU A 70 3.60 -5.79 -3.19
CA LEU A 70 3.51 -5.15 -4.50
C LEU A 70 4.78 -4.35 -4.81
N PRO A 71 5.28 -4.32 -6.05
CA PRO A 71 6.55 -3.67 -6.39
C PRO A 71 6.40 -2.14 -6.53
N PHE A 72 5.91 -1.48 -5.48
CA PHE A 72 5.80 -0.04 -5.45
C PHE A 72 7.17 0.61 -5.24
N ALA A 73 7.50 1.57 -6.10
CA ALA A 73 8.66 2.44 -5.91
C ALA A 73 8.44 3.46 -4.78
N SER A 74 7.18 3.73 -4.43
CA SER A 74 6.78 4.57 -3.29
C SER A 74 5.27 4.38 -3.04
N ALA A 75 4.80 4.71 -1.84
CA ALA A 75 3.38 4.78 -1.54
C ALA A 75 3.10 5.95 -0.60
N ASP A 76 1.86 6.39 -0.52
CA ASP A 76 1.42 7.36 0.48
C ASP A 76 0.30 6.76 1.35
N SER A 77 0.01 7.41 2.47
CA SER A 77 -1.14 7.11 3.31
C SER A 77 -1.47 8.32 4.18
N THR A 78 -2.68 8.34 4.71
CA THR A 78 -3.11 9.31 5.72
C THR A 78 -3.07 8.73 7.14
N ASN A 79 -2.49 7.53 7.32
CA ASN A 79 -2.48 6.78 8.57
C ASN A 79 -1.92 7.58 9.75
N ILE A 80 -0.70 8.14 9.61
CA ILE A 80 -0.05 8.93 10.66
C ILE A 80 -0.92 10.13 11.05
N GLY A 81 -1.34 10.94 10.07
CA GLY A 81 -2.15 12.13 10.32
C GLY A 81 -3.50 11.84 10.97
N ARG A 82 -4.14 10.71 10.61
CA ARG A 82 -5.43 10.32 11.20
C ARG A 82 -5.32 9.75 12.62
N ASN A 83 -4.24 9.03 12.93
CA ASN A 83 -4.16 8.23 14.16
C ASN A 83 -3.23 8.81 15.24
N VAL A 84 -2.30 9.71 14.89
CA VAL A 84 -1.34 10.28 15.85
C VAL A 84 -2.00 11.00 17.04
N GLY A 85 -3.17 11.60 16.82
CA GLY A 85 -3.92 12.35 17.83
C GLY A 85 -4.99 11.55 18.58
N ILE A 86 -5.14 10.25 18.30
CA ILE A 86 -6.10 9.41 19.01
C ILE A 86 -5.45 8.93 20.30
N ASP A 87 -5.44 9.78 21.33
CA ASP A 87 -4.73 9.51 22.60
C ASP A 87 -5.11 8.17 23.24
N GLN A 88 -6.37 7.76 23.09
CA GLN A 88 -6.86 6.48 23.60
C GLN A 88 -6.22 5.25 22.94
N ALA A 89 -5.58 5.40 21.77
CA ALA A 89 -4.88 4.35 21.04
C ALA A 89 -3.41 4.20 21.47
N TRP A 90 -2.95 4.98 22.44
CA TRP A 90 -1.55 4.99 22.89
C TRP A 90 -1.48 4.59 24.36
N ARG A 91 -1.63 3.30 24.67
CA ARG A 91 -1.69 2.78 26.03
C ARG A 91 -0.41 2.00 26.39
N GLY A 92 -0.09 1.94 27.68
CA GLY A 92 1.02 1.12 28.19
C GLY A 92 2.08 1.91 28.98
N THR A 93 3.12 1.20 29.42
CA THR A 93 4.15 1.73 30.32
C THR A 93 5.05 2.78 29.66
N TYR A 94 5.27 2.68 28.35
CA TYR A 94 6.22 3.54 27.60
C TYR A 94 5.54 4.22 26.41
N THR A 95 4.39 4.84 26.65
CA THR A 95 3.70 5.63 25.63
C THR A 95 4.49 6.90 25.28
N PRO A 96 4.75 7.19 23.99
CA PRO A 96 5.39 8.43 23.60
C PRO A 96 4.51 9.64 23.99
N PRO A 97 5.07 10.62 24.73
CA PRO A 97 4.28 11.69 25.35
C PRO A 97 3.86 12.79 24.37
N THR A 98 4.56 12.93 23.23
CA THR A 98 4.29 13.98 22.24
C THR A 98 3.77 13.40 20.92
N LYS A 99 3.01 14.21 20.16
CA LYS A 99 2.53 13.82 18.83
C LYS A 99 3.69 13.57 17.87
N GLU A 100 4.77 14.34 18.01
CA GLU A 100 5.98 14.22 17.21
C GLU A 100 6.65 12.86 17.45
N ALA A 101 6.79 12.45 18.72
CA ALA A 101 7.38 11.15 19.07
C ALA A 101 6.50 9.99 18.59
N ARG A 102 5.17 10.10 18.72
CA ARG A 102 4.22 9.13 18.17
C ARG A 102 4.34 8.99 16.65
N ALA A 103 4.40 10.11 15.94
CA ALA A 103 4.60 10.13 14.49
C ALA A 103 5.95 9.51 14.09
N GLN A 104 7.01 9.75 14.86
CA GLN A 104 8.31 9.11 14.66
C GLN A 104 8.23 7.59 14.83
N VAL A 105 7.56 7.09 15.87
CA VAL A 105 7.37 5.64 16.08
C VAL A 105 6.57 5.01 14.93
N MET A 106 5.46 5.63 14.53
CA MET A 106 4.66 5.13 13.40
C MET A 106 5.45 5.12 12.09
N ARG A 107 6.23 6.18 11.84
CA ARG A 107 7.09 6.27 10.65
C ARG A 107 8.17 5.20 10.69
N ALA A 108 8.88 5.04 11.80
CA ALA A 108 9.93 4.03 11.95
C ALA A 108 9.41 2.61 11.65
N ARG A 109 8.18 2.28 12.07
CA ARG A 109 7.54 0.98 11.78
C ARG A 109 7.21 0.77 10.29
N ILE A 110 6.90 1.85 9.58
CA ILE A 110 6.64 1.80 8.13
C ILE A 110 7.96 1.68 7.37
N GLU A 111 8.91 2.55 7.68
CA GLU A 111 10.22 2.63 7.00
C GLU A 111 11.13 1.43 7.33
N SER A 112 10.83 0.65 8.38
CA SER A 112 11.53 -0.60 8.66
C SER A 112 11.19 -1.73 7.68
N GLN A 113 10.25 -1.50 6.76
CA GLN A 113 9.82 -2.44 5.75
C GLN A 113 9.98 -1.83 4.36
N ASN A 114 10.35 -2.65 3.38
CA ASN A 114 10.50 -2.24 2.00
C ASN A 114 9.54 -3.01 1.09
N ALA A 115 9.06 -2.31 0.06
CA ALA A 115 8.38 -2.97 -1.05
C ALA A 115 9.40 -3.85 -1.82
N PRO A 116 8.95 -5.01 -2.35
CA PRO A 116 9.81 -5.85 -3.15
C PRO A 116 10.16 -5.17 -4.48
N ALA A 117 11.32 -5.50 -5.04
CA ALA A 117 11.69 -4.99 -6.37
C ALA A 117 10.89 -5.64 -7.51
N ARG A 118 10.26 -6.80 -7.24
CA ARG A 118 9.50 -7.60 -8.21
C ARG A 118 8.20 -8.08 -7.58
N TRP A 119 7.16 -8.19 -8.39
CA TRP A 119 5.93 -8.84 -7.99
C TRP A 119 6.13 -10.37 -7.98
N SER A 120 5.70 -11.02 -6.90
CA SER A 120 5.88 -12.47 -6.72
C SER A 120 4.81 -13.32 -7.43
N PHE A 121 3.87 -12.69 -8.14
CA PHE A 121 2.65 -13.32 -8.70
C PHE A 121 1.72 -13.95 -7.66
N ALA A 122 2.10 -13.92 -6.38
CA ALA A 122 1.25 -14.35 -5.29
C ALA A 122 0.20 -13.26 -5.02
N ILE A 123 -1.03 -13.71 -4.82
CA ILE A 123 -2.10 -12.90 -4.26
C ILE A 123 -2.22 -13.34 -2.81
N PRO A 124 -2.05 -12.46 -1.83
CA PRO A 124 -2.32 -12.83 -0.45
C PRO A 124 -3.76 -13.37 -0.35
N ASP A 125 -3.91 -14.56 0.23
CA ASP A 125 -5.20 -14.96 0.78
C ASP A 125 -5.64 -13.86 1.76
N GLU A 126 -6.95 -13.55 1.80
CA GLU A 126 -7.52 -12.40 2.51
C GLU A 126 -6.67 -11.98 3.70
N ALA A 127 -6.16 -10.75 3.67
CA ALA A 127 -5.37 -10.23 4.77
C ALA A 127 -6.18 -10.48 6.05
N PRO A 128 -5.65 -11.22 7.05
CA PRO A 128 -6.38 -11.42 8.29
C PRO A 128 -6.79 -10.04 8.78
N ALA A 129 -8.07 -9.88 9.11
CA ALA A 129 -8.60 -8.64 9.66
C ALA A 129 -7.59 -8.14 10.70
N ILE A 130 -7.09 -6.91 10.50
CA ILE A 130 -6.02 -6.34 11.33
C ILE A 130 -6.42 -6.52 12.79
N GLN A 131 -5.81 -7.50 13.45
CA GLN A 131 -5.89 -7.67 14.89
C GLN A 131 -4.92 -6.65 15.47
N GLY A 132 -5.42 -5.42 15.52
CA GLY A 132 -4.65 -4.23 15.84
C GLY A 132 -5.48 -2.96 15.74
N SER A 133 -6.79 -3.06 16.01
CA SER A 133 -7.45 -1.94 16.65
C SER A 133 -6.85 -1.82 18.06
N LEU A 134 -6.24 -0.66 18.33
CA LEU A 134 -6.02 -0.13 19.66
C LEU A 134 -5.22 -1.01 20.63
N LEU A 135 -3.90 -0.83 20.63
CA LEU A 135 -3.11 -0.77 21.87
C LEU A 135 -2.11 0.38 21.78
#